data_AF-A0AA36B1J1-F1
#
_entry.id   AF-A0AA36B1J1-F1
#
_cell.length_a   1.000
_cell.length_b   1.000
_cell.length_c   1.000
_cell.angle_alpha   90.00
_cell.angle_beta   90.00
_cell.angle_gamma   90.00
#
_symmetry.space_group_name_H-M   'P 1'
#
loop_
_entity.id
_entity.type
_entity.pdbx_description
1 polymer ?
#
loop_
_entity_poly.entity_id
_entity_poly.type
_entity_poly.pdbx_seq_one_letter_code
_entity_poly.pdbx_strand_id
1 'polypeptide(L)'
;MNIDLRLKIDTGDQSDILPDNLYKKIFPEHMTQEDKVKEGILTPSDVILTAYGGTRIPQLGKTTITGTHKGETIKCSFYVARTKGPAILGLNTCQKLNIVSINGEVKAAPSRIDRYAYQRPTTNHK
;
A
#
# COMPACT_ATOMS: atom_id res chain seq x y z
N MET A 1 -0.64 -6.80 -24.97
CA MET A 1 -1.97 -6.70 -24.35
C MET A 1 -1.95 -5.53 -23.39
N ASN A 2 -2.86 -4.58 -23.52
CA ASN A 2 -3.02 -3.50 -22.55
C ASN A 2 -4.18 -3.86 -21.62
N ILE A 3 -3.94 -3.75 -20.32
CA ILE A 3 -4.93 -4.07 -19.28
C ILE A 3 -5.06 -2.86 -18.37
N ASP A 4 -6.29 -2.46 -18.11
CA ASP A 4 -6.58 -1.44 -17.09
C ASP A 4 -6.54 -2.08 -15.70
N LEU A 5 -5.37 -2.02 -15.06
CA LEU A 5 -5.15 -2.55 -13.73
C LEU A 5 -5.69 -1.58 -12.68
N ARG A 6 -6.78 -1.96 -12.01
CA ARG A 6 -7.31 -1.21 -10.86
C ARG A 6 -6.54 -1.55 -9.60
N LEU A 7 -5.92 -0.53 -9.00
CA LEU A 7 -5.09 -0.64 -7.81
C LEU A 7 -5.70 0.17 -6.66
N LYS A 8 -5.64 -0.36 -5.44
CA LYS A 8 -5.90 0.41 -4.22
C LYS A 8 -4.62 1.14 -3.82
N ILE A 9 -4.70 2.46 -3.66
CA ILE A 9 -3.64 3.24 -3.02
C ILE A 9 -3.66 2.92 -1.53
N ASP A 10 -2.55 2.40 -1.00
CA ASP A 10 -2.42 2.09 0.42
C ASP A 10 -1.09 2.60 0.95
N THR A 11 -1.13 3.76 1.63
CA THR A 11 0.07 4.36 2.23
C THR A 11 0.49 3.67 3.53
N GLY A 12 -0.33 2.75 4.05
CA GLY A 12 0.04 1.90 5.18
C GLY A 12 1.01 0.78 4.79
N ASP A 13 1.06 0.43 3.50
CA ASP A 13 1.98 -0.56 2.96
C ASP A 13 3.16 0.11 2.26
N GLN A 14 4.38 -0.36 2.53
CA GLN A 14 5.57 0.18 1.88
C GLN A 14 5.75 -0.33 0.45
N SER A 15 5.22 -1.51 0.14
CA SER A 15 5.49 -2.23 -1.12
C SER A 15 4.21 -2.48 -1.90
N ASP A 16 4.34 -2.60 -3.22
CA ASP A 16 3.23 -2.98 -4.08
C ASP A 16 2.93 -4.48 -3.95
N ILE A 17 1.64 -4.83 -3.87
CA ILE A 17 1.18 -6.21 -3.73
C ILE A 17 0.23 -6.55 -4.87
N LEU A 18 0.48 -7.67 -5.53
CA LEU A 18 -0.39 -8.22 -6.56
C LEU A 18 -0.94 -9.57 -6.10
N PRO A 19 -2.26 -9.69 -5.89
CA PRO A 19 -2.91 -10.97 -5.63
C PRO A 19 -2.58 -11.99 -6.72
N ASP A 20 -2.24 -13.21 -6.32
CA ASP A 20 -1.89 -14.30 -7.25
C ASP A 20 -3.01 -14.61 -8.25
N ASN A 21 -4.26 -14.56 -7.80
CA ASN A 21 -5.44 -14.73 -8.67
C ASN A 21 -5.54 -13.66 -9.76
N LEU A 22 -5.06 -12.44 -9.51
CA LEU A 22 -5.04 -11.36 -10.49
C LEU A 22 -3.82 -11.48 -11.39
N TYR A 23 -2.66 -11.84 -10.84
CA TYR A 23 -1.47 -12.14 -11.63
C TYR A 23 -1.75 -13.21 -12.70
N LYS A 24 -2.41 -14.30 -12.33
CA LYS A 24 -2.85 -15.39 -13.23
C LYS A 24 -3.70 -14.91 -14.41
N LYS A 25 -4.57 -13.93 -14.16
CA LYS A 25 -5.44 -13.35 -15.19
C LYS A 25 -4.70 -12.41 -16.13
N ILE A 26 -3.70 -11.69 -15.59
CA ILE A 26 -2.88 -10.75 -16.36
C ILE A 26 -1.88 -11.51 -17.24
N PHE A 27 -1.30 -12.61 -16.72
CA PHE A 27 -0.27 -13.39 -17.38
C PHE A 27 -0.62 -14.88 -17.43
N PRO A 28 -1.68 -15.29 -18.14
CA PRO A 28 -2.05 -16.71 -18.27
C PRO A 28 -0.91 -17.56 -18.87
N GLU A 29 -0.06 -16.97 -19.71
CA GLU A 29 1.11 -17.61 -20.32
C GLU A 29 2.21 -17.95 -19.32
N HIS A 30 2.22 -17.32 -18.13
CA HIS A 30 3.15 -17.63 -17.04
C HIS A 30 2.72 -18.84 -16.21
N MET A 31 1.55 -19.41 -16.49
CA MET A 31 0.95 -20.48 -15.71
C MET A 31 1.20 -21.86 -16.33
N THR A 32 1.41 -22.86 -15.48
CA THR A 32 1.41 -24.28 -15.88
C THR A 32 -0.03 -24.77 -16.08
N GLN A 33 -0.18 -25.98 -16.64
CA GLN A 33 -1.49 -26.64 -16.77
C GLN A 33 -2.17 -26.90 -15.41
N GLU A 34 -1.41 -26.88 -14.31
CA GLU A 34 -1.88 -27.10 -12.93
C GLU A 34 -2.18 -25.78 -12.19
N ASP A 35 -2.26 -24.65 -12.91
CA ASP A 35 -2.53 -23.33 -12.34
C ASP A 35 -1.48 -22.86 -11.30
N LYS A 36 -0.22 -23.26 -11.52
CA LYS A 36 0.96 -22.79 -10.77
C LYS A 36 1.82 -21.89 -11.65
N VAL A 37 2.47 -20.89 -11.04
CA VAL A 37 3.41 -20.04 -11.79
C VAL A 37 4.60 -20.90 -12.21
N LYS A 38 4.99 -20.83 -13.49
CA LYS A 38 6.15 -21.55 -14.03
C LYS A 38 7.43 -21.15 -13.29
N GLU A 39 8.33 -22.10 -13.13
CA GLU A 39 9.64 -21.87 -12.53
C GLU A 39 10.44 -20.84 -13.32
N GLY A 40 11.20 -19.99 -12.62
CA GLY A 40 12.02 -18.93 -13.21
C GLY A 40 11.28 -17.67 -13.66
N ILE A 41 9.94 -17.65 -13.65
CA ILE A 41 9.16 -16.47 -14.04
C ILE A 41 9.22 -15.37 -12.97
N LEU A 42 9.01 -15.73 -11.70
CA LEU A 42 9.07 -14.78 -10.60
C LEU A 42 10.50 -14.71 -10.07
N THR A 43 10.94 -13.50 -9.72
CA THR A 43 12.19 -13.31 -9.00
C THR A 43 11.99 -13.77 -7.54
N PRO A 44 12.81 -14.70 -7.01
CA PRO A 44 12.73 -15.11 -5.62
C PRO A 44 12.93 -13.93 -4.66
N SER A 45 12.37 -14.03 -3.45
CA SER A 45 12.56 -13.03 -2.40
C SER A 45 12.43 -13.64 -1.01
N ASP A 46 13.29 -13.21 -0.09
CA ASP A 46 13.23 -13.61 1.32
C ASP A 46 12.35 -12.67 2.17
N VAL A 47 11.65 -11.73 1.53
CA VAL A 47 10.77 -10.78 2.22
C VAL A 47 9.55 -11.48 2.77
N ILE A 48 9.25 -11.16 4.03
CA ILE A 48 8.05 -11.60 4.74
C ILE A 48 7.03 -10.47 4.68
N LEU A 49 5.91 -10.72 4.01
CA LEU A 49 4.76 -9.82 4.03
C LEU A 49 3.89 -10.12 5.24
N THR A 50 3.45 -9.07 5.94
CA THR A 50 2.64 -9.17 7.16
C THR A 50 1.49 -8.19 7.07
N ALA A 51 0.27 -8.68 7.25
CA ALA A 51 -0.93 -7.86 7.32
C ALA A 51 -1.01 -7.09 8.65
N TYR A 52 -1.89 -6.09 8.69
CA TYR A 52 -2.31 -5.46 9.93
C TYR A 52 -2.83 -6.52 10.92
N GLY A 53 -2.22 -6.61 12.11
CA GLY A 53 -2.48 -7.67 13.08
C GLY A 53 -1.46 -8.81 13.10
N GLY A 54 -0.36 -8.71 12.36
CA GLY A 54 0.78 -9.65 12.47
C GLY A 54 0.62 -10.93 11.65
N THR A 55 -0.46 -11.07 10.89
CA THR A 55 -0.70 -12.28 10.08
C THR A 55 0.23 -12.30 8.87
N ARG A 56 1.00 -13.37 8.72
CA ARG A 56 1.88 -13.55 7.56
C ARG A 56 1.07 -13.77 6.28
N ILE A 57 1.42 -13.04 5.22
CA ILE A 57 0.90 -13.21 3.87
C ILE A 57 1.93 -14.00 3.05
N PRO A 58 1.63 -15.22 2.58
CA PRO A 58 2.55 -15.97 1.73
C PRO A 58 2.77 -15.25 0.39
N GLN A 59 4.03 -15.11 -0.01
CA GLN A 59 4.41 -14.55 -1.32
C GLN A 59 5.11 -15.60 -2.19
N LEU A 60 4.88 -15.53 -3.49
CA LEU A 60 5.39 -16.44 -4.52
C LEU A 60 6.68 -15.93 -5.18
N GLY A 61 6.98 -14.65 -5.01
CA GLY A 61 8.12 -13.94 -5.58
C GLY A 61 7.75 -12.52 -5.97
N LYS A 62 8.67 -11.88 -6.69
CA LYS A 62 8.49 -10.54 -7.27
C LYS A 62 8.34 -10.60 -8.78
N THR A 63 7.58 -9.65 -9.31
CA THR A 63 7.50 -9.39 -10.75
C THR A 63 7.57 -7.89 -10.99
N THR A 64 8.08 -7.49 -12.16
CA THR A 64 8.06 -6.09 -12.60
C THR A 64 7.04 -5.95 -13.70
N ILE A 65 6.06 -5.09 -13.50
CA ILE A 65 5.05 -4.74 -14.49
C ILE A 65 5.37 -3.35 -15.02
N THR A 66 5.48 -3.24 -16.34
CA THR A 66 5.58 -1.94 -17.00
C THR A 66 4.16 -1.45 -17.28
N GLY A 67 3.83 -0.26 -16.77
CA GLY A 67 2.54 0.39 -16.98
C GLY A 67 2.73 1.81 -17.49
N THR A 68 1.61 2.50 -17.70
CA THR A 68 1.61 3.92 -18.07
C THR A 68 0.70 4.69 -17.12
N HIS A 69 1.18 5.81 -16.59
CA HIS A 69 0.39 6.73 -15.78
C HIS A 69 0.58 8.16 -16.29
N LYS A 70 -0.52 8.87 -16.58
CA LYS A 70 -0.49 10.25 -17.12
C LYS A 70 0.43 10.43 -18.34
N GLY A 71 0.52 9.42 -19.20
CA GLY A 71 1.37 9.44 -20.40
C GLY A 71 2.83 9.04 -20.17
N GLU A 72 3.24 8.79 -18.92
CA GLU A 72 4.59 8.34 -18.59
C GLU A 72 4.64 6.83 -18.39
N THR A 73 5.67 6.19 -18.96
CA THR A 73 5.95 4.76 -18.75
C THR A 73 6.65 4.56 -17.42
N ILE A 74 6.09 3.67 -16.61
CA ILE A 74 6.57 3.38 -15.25
C ILE A 74 6.82 1.89 -15.09
N LYS A 75 7.82 1.54 -14.30
CA LYS A 75 8.09 0.15 -13.91
C LYS A 75 7.77 -0.01 -12.42
N CYS A 76 6.80 -0.85 -12.12
CA CYS A 76 6.35 -1.13 -10.76
C CYS A 76 6.73 -2.57 -10.39
N SER A 77 7.36 -2.74 -9.23
CA SER A 77 7.74 -4.05 -8.72
C SER A 77 6.73 -4.52 -7.69
N PHE A 78 6.02 -5.60 -8.00
CA PHE A 78 4.99 -6.18 -7.16
C PHE A 78 5.50 -7.45 -6.49
N TYR A 79 5.15 -7.64 -5.21
CA TYR A 79 5.13 -8.97 -4.62
C TYR A 79 3.87 -9.71 -5.05
N VAL A 80 4.03 -10.87 -5.69
CA VAL A 80 2.89 -11.74 -6.01
C VAL A 80 2.54 -12.53 -4.76
N ALA A 81 1.35 -12.29 -4.20
CA ALA A 81 0.99 -12.79 -2.87
C ALA A 81 -0.32 -13.58 -2.88
N ARG A 82 -0.39 -14.61 -2.03
CA ARG A 82 -1.62 -15.37 -1.77
C ARG A 82 -2.51 -14.57 -0.84
N THR A 83 -3.31 -13.68 -1.41
CA THR A 83 -4.25 -12.82 -0.68
C THR A 83 -5.55 -12.67 -1.46
N LYS A 84 -6.65 -12.46 -0.73
CA LYS A 84 -7.98 -12.17 -1.30
C LYS A 84 -8.25 -10.67 -1.45
N GLY A 85 -7.34 -9.83 -0.95
CA GLY A 85 -7.45 -8.37 -1.01
C GLY A 85 -7.29 -7.82 -2.43
N PRO A 86 -7.51 -6.50 -2.61
CA PRO A 86 -7.22 -5.83 -3.88
C PRO A 86 -5.71 -5.82 -4.16
N ALA A 87 -5.34 -5.57 -5.41
CA ALA A 87 -3.96 -5.18 -5.72
C ALA A 87 -3.66 -3.81 -5.10
N ILE A 88 -2.48 -3.69 -4.51
CA ILE A 88 -2.08 -2.55 -3.70
C ILE A 88 -0.93 -1.84 -4.40
N LEU A 89 -1.06 -0.52 -4.50
CA LEU A 89 0.02 0.40 -4.80
C LEU A 89 0.50 1.00 -3.47
N GLY A 90 1.68 0.58 -3.04
CA GLY A 90 2.26 0.96 -1.77
C GLY A 90 2.83 2.38 -1.80
N LEU A 91 3.18 2.89 -0.63
CA LEU A 91 3.70 4.24 -0.41
C LEU A 91 4.89 4.57 -1.33
N ASN A 92 5.86 3.66 -1.44
CA ASN A 92 7.07 3.89 -2.23
C ASN A 92 6.75 4.19 -3.70
N THR A 93 5.82 3.44 -4.29
CA THR A 93 5.43 3.66 -5.68
C THR A 93 4.49 4.86 -5.79
N CYS A 94 3.59 5.07 -4.83
CA CYS A 94 2.76 6.28 -4.79
C CYS A 94 3.58 7.57 -4.78
N GLN A 95 4.69 7.61 -4.05
CA GLN A 95 5.63 8.73 -4.05
C GLN A 95 6.35 8.87 -5.39
N LYS A 96 6.86 7.76 -5.96
CA LYS A 96 7.51 7.77 -7.28
C LYS A 96 6.60 8.29 -8.40
N LEU A 97 5.30 8.03 -8.29
CA LEU A 97 4.28 8.46 -9.25
C LEU A 97 3.70 9.85 -8.95
N ASN A 98 4.20 10.54 -7.92
CA ASN A 98 3.66 11.82 -7.45
C ASN A 98 2.14 11.75 -7.17
N ILE A 99 1.65 10.59 -6.72
CA ILE A 99 0.26 10.40 -6.27
C ILE A 99 0.14 10.86 -4.82
N VAL A 100 1.18 10.64 -4.01
CA VAL A 100 1.26 11.04 -2.60
C VAL A 100 2.56 11.80 -2.36
N SER A 101 2.47 12.90 -1.61
CA SER A 101 3.61 13.61 -1.02
C SER A 101 3.49 13.60 0.50
N ILE A 102 4.61 13.43 1.21
CA ILE A 102 4.66 13.52 2.67
C ILE A 102 5.06 14.95 3.04
N ASN A 103 4.12 15.71 3.61
CA ASN A 103 4.38 17.04 4.13
C ASN A 103 4.55 16.95 5.66
N GLY A 104 5.75 17.19 6.16
CA GLY A 104 6.13 16.95 7.55
C GLY A 104 6.15 18.18 8.46
N GLU A 105 5.59 19.31 8.05
CA GLU A 105 5.65 20.53 8.88
C GLU A 105 4.69 20.42 10.08
N VAL A 106 5.27 20.29 11.27
CA VAL A 106 4.56 20.34 12.55
C VAL A 106 5.09 21.53 13.33
N LYS A 107 4.28 22.59 13.44
CA LYS A 107 4.57 23.76 14.26
C LYS A 107 3.80 23.67 15.56
N ALA A 108 4.49 23.72 16.69
CA ALA A 108 3.86 23.91 17.98
C ALA A 108 3.38 25.37 18.09
N ALA A 109 2.08 25.58 18.31
CA ALA A 109 1.60 26.82 18.89
C ALA A 109 1.81 26.76 20.42
N PRO A 110 2.08 27.90 21.10
CA PRO A 110 2.08 27.93 22.57
C PRO A 110 0.77 27.34 23.10
N SER A 111 0.87 26.46 24.10
CA SER A 111 -0.27 25.84 24.75
C SER A 111 -1.17 26.91 25.39
N ARG A 112 -2.32 27.19 24.78
CA ARG A 112 -3.42 27.87 25.47
C ARG A 112 -4.24 26.80 26.18
N ILE A 113 -3.89 26.52 27.44
CA ILE A 113 -4.91 25.98 28.35
C ILE A 113 -5.87 27.14 28.57
N ASP A 114 -6.96 27.18 27.81
CA ASP A 114 -8.05 28.11 28.06
C ASP A 114 -8.66 27.76 29.42
N ARG A 115 -8.16 28.40 30.47
CA ARG A 115 -8.68 28.32 31.86
C ARG A 115 -9.99 29.10 32.01
N TYR A 116 -10.87 29.05 31.01
CA TYR A 116 -12.24 29.54 31.12
C TYR A 116 -13.19 28.37 31.34
N ALA A 117 -13.02 27.69 32.46
CA ALA A 117 -14.08 26.87 33.03
C ALA A 117 -14.04 27.02 34.55
N TYR A 118 -15.13 27.58 35.10
CA TYR A 118 -15.46 27.75 36.51
C TYR A 118 -14.76 28.87 37.30
N GLN A 119 -15.27 30.10 37.15
CA GLN A 119 -15.46 30.97 38.31
C GLN A 119 -16.74 30.53 39.02
N ARG A 120 -16.61 29.97 40.23
CA ARG A 120 -17.77 29.76 41.12
C ARG A 120 -18.27 31.13 41.58
N PRO A 121 -19.60 31.37 41.66
CA PRO A 121 -20.12 32.58 42.27
C PRO A 121 -19.73 32.60 43.74
N THR A 122 -19.10 33.70 44.19
CA THR A 122 -18.92 33.99 45.61
C THR A 122 -20.30 34.26 46.21
N THR A 123 -20.81 33.35 47.03
CA THR A 123 -21.96 33.63 47.89
C THR A 123 -21.52 34.57 49.00
N ASN A 124 -21.99 35.83 48.93
CA ASN A 124 -22.00 36.73 50.08
C ASN A 124 -23.00 36.20 51.10
N HIS A 125 -22.56 35.83 52.29
CA HIS A 125 -23.41 35.77 53.48
C HIS A 125 -22.81 36.66 54.57
N LYS A 126 -23.73 37.41 55.18
CA LYS A 126 -23.59 38.50 56.15
C LYS A 126 -22.75 38.14 57.37
#